data_AF-A0A2G9NNK6-F1
#
_entry.id   AF-A0A2G9NNK6-F1
#
_cell.length_a   1.000
_cell.length_b   1.000
_cell.length_c   1.000
_cell.angle_alpha   90.00
_cell.angle_beta   90.00
_cell.angle_gamma   90.00
#
_symmetry.space_group_name_H-M   'P 1'
#
loop_
_entity.id
_entity.type
_entity.pdbx_description
1 polymer ?
#
loop_
_entity_poly.entity_id
_entity_poly.type
_entity_poly.pdbx_seq_one_letter_code
_entity_poly.pdbx_strand_id
1 'polypeptide(L)'
;MNNKNTIITGIITIILLAIASAQNYGGGMNLAQGSSQIINWIEQIFGPFAYALFGSSEYLFEKVLVLVIIVSVIYKTLSSPIIKGKLPFTENKAILWIISIAVSALSTRFLTQAQWASFIILPYNTLGIVLSAAVPFIIMFLFVNSFDSSAIRKILWSIYAIIFIGIWMSRYDEVGNLSWVYFFTALLALILLASDGTIRRAMIKQRRKELENMSKDDYERTVRRQMTEAKEDLTNKIIDPVEYDKTMRNLNSQMRAIKKN
;
A
#
# COMPACT_ATOMS: atom_id res chain seq x y z
N MET A 1 -14.19 -5.53 -24.94
CA MET A 1 -13.22 -4.84 -24.06
C MET A 1 -13.04 -3.41 -24.57
N ASN A 2 -12.99 -2.42 -23.69
CA ASN A 2 -12.92 -1.01 -24.08
C ASN A 2 -11.51 -0.68 -24.60
N ASN A 3 -11.38 -0.18 -25.84
CA ASN A 3 -10.09 0.09 -26.49
C ASN A 3 -9.18 1.07 -25.70
N LYS A 4 -9.75 1.84 -24.79
CA LYS A 4 -9.00 2.71 -23.87
C LYS A 4 -8.20 1.92 -22.82
N ASN A 5 -8.75 0.80 -22.35
CA ASN A 5 -8.09 -0.01 -21.32
C ASN A 5 -6.91 -0.79 -21.89
N THR A 6 -7.00 -1.25 -23.15
CA THR A 6 -5.92 -1.99 -23.81
C THR A 6 -4.67 -1.15 -24.08
N ILE A 7 -4.84 0.14 -24.43
CA ILE A 7 -3.72 1.07 -24.63
C ILE A 7 -3.00 1.33 -23.31
N ILE A 8 -3.76 1.60 -22.23
CA ILE A 8 -3.20 1.83 -20.90
C ILE A 8 -2.46 0.60 -20.39
N THR A 9 -3.03 -0.61 -20.54
CA THR A 9 -2.34 -1.85 -20.17
C THR A 9 -1.09 -2.10 -21.00
N GLY A 10 -1.10 -1.74 -22.30
CA GLY A 10 0.08 -1.85 -23.16
C GLY A 10 1.23 -0.97 -22.70
N ILE A 11 0.95 0.31 -22.40
CA ILE A 11 1.94 1.26 -21.89
C ILE A 11 2.51 0.79 -20.55
N ILE A 12 1.66 0.36 -19.62
CA ILE A 12 2.11 -0.16 -18.31
C ILE A 12 2.98 -1.41 -18.50
N THR A 13 2.62 -2.30 -19.40
CA THR A 13 3.39 -3.54 -19.66
C THR A 13 4.76 -3.23 -20.24
N ILE A 14 4.87 -2.25 -21.15
CA ILE A 14 6.16 -1.82 -21.71
C ILE A 14 7.06 -1.21 -20.61
N ILE A 15 6.49 -0.39 -19.72
CA ILE A 15 7.23 0.19 -18.58
C ILE A 15 7.72 -0.91 -17.63
N LEU A 16 6.88 -1.89 -17.30
CA LEU A 16 7.25 -3.01 -16.44
C LEU A 16 8.31 -3.92 -17.07
N LEU A 17 8.24 -4.15 -18.39
CA LEU A 17 9.24 -4.91 -19.14
C LEU A 17 10.60 -4.20 -19.16
N ALA A 18 10.62 -2.86 -19.27
CA ALA A 18 11.85 -2.08 -19.17
C ALA A 18 12.48 -2.15 -17.78
N ILE A 19 11.66 -2.18 -16.72
CA ILE A 19 12.14 -2.32 -15.34
C ILE A 19 12.65 -3.76 -15.09
N ALA A 20 11.96 -4.77 -15.61
CA ALA A 20 12.35 -6.17 -15.47
C ALA A 20 13.61 -6.52 -16.26
N SER A 21 13.78 -5.97 -17.48
CA SER A 21 14.98 -6.20 -18.29
C SER A 21 16.24 -5.56 -17.68
N ALA A 22 16.07 -4.46 -16.94
CA ALA A 22 17.13 -3.84 -16.16
C ALA A 22 17.58 -4.69 -14.95
N GLN A 23 16.90 -5.77 -14.57
CA GLN A 23 17.37 -6.66 -13.49
C GLN A 23 18.35 -7.74 -13.97
N ASN A 24 18.45 -7.98 -15.28
CA ASN A 24 19.15 -9.16 -15.83
C ASN A 24 20.61 -8.90 -16.27
N TYR A 25 21.14 -7.69 -16.04
CA TYR A 25 22.57 -7.42 -16.24
C TYR A 25 23.31 -7.70 -14.91
N GLY A 26 23.93 -8.88 -14.85
CA GLY A 26 24.50 -9.53 -13.65
C GLY A 26 25.70 -8.88 -12.96
N GLY A 27 25.75 -7.55 -12.88
CA GLY A 27 26.70 -6.82 -12.03
C GLY A 27 25.90 -5.90 -11.12
N GLY A 28 25.75 -6.30 -9.85
CA GLY A 28 25.03 -5.60 -8.76
C GLY A 28 24.50 -4.22 -9.11
N MET A 29 23.38 -4.18 -9.83
CA MET A 29 22.91 -2.93 -10.42
C MET A 29 22.36 -2.06 -9.29
N ASN A 30 23.07 -0.97 -9.03
CA ASN A 30 22.63 0.03 -8.07
C ASN A 30 21.33 0.63 -8.63
N LEU A 31 20.24 0.60 -7.86
CA LEU A 31 18.92 1.11 -8.25
C LEU A 31 18.99 2.53 -8.86
N ALA A 32 20.00 3.30 -8.42
CA ALA A 32 20.38 4.61 -8.95
C ALA A 32 20.65 4.62 -10.47
N GLN A 33 21.31 3.59 -11.00
CA GLN A 33 21.61 3.48 -12.43
C GLN A 33 20.33 3.23 -13.25
N GLY A 34 19.45 2.33 -12.79
CA GLY A 34 18.16 2.09 -13.41
C GLY A 34 17.28 3.34 -13.44
N SER A 35 17.23 4.10 -12.33
CA SER A 35 16.51 5.39 -12.30
C SER A 35 17.12 6.41 -13.26
N SER A 36 18.45 6.47 -13.39
CA SER A 36 19.11 7.42 -14.30
C SER A 36 18.75 7.17 -15.77
N GLN A 37 18.60 5.90 -16.17
CA GLN A 37 18.20 5.54 -17.54
C GLN A 37 16.77 5.97 -17.85
N ILE A 38 15.84 5.78 -16.90
CA ILE A 38 14.45 6.22 -17.06
C ILE A 38 14.39 7.75 -17.16
N ILE A 39 15.15 8.45 -16.30
CA ILE A 39 15.23 9.92 -16.32
C ILE A 39 15.75 10.40 -17.69
N ASN A 40 16.86 9.84 -18.17
CA ASN A 40 17.44 10.21 -19.46
C ASN A 40 16.46 9.98 -20.63
N TRP A 41 15.70 8.88 -20.59
CA TRP A 41 14.70 8.60 -21.63
C TRP A 41 13.56 9.62 -21.61
N ILE A 42 13.06 9.99 -20.43
CA ILE A 42 12.04 11.03 -20.27
C ILE A 42 12.60 12.38 -20.75
N GLU A 43 13.82 12.73 -20.36
CA GLU A 43 14.49 13.95 -20.80
C GLU A 43 14.69 14.00 -22.31
N GLN A 44 14.97 12.87 -22.96
CA GLN A 44 15.13 12.84 -24.42
C GLN A 44 13.81 13.11 -25.16
N ILE A 45 12.70 12.54 -24.67
CA ILE A 45 11.38 12.68 -25.31
C ILE A 45 10.76 14.04 -25.01
N PHE A 46 10.80 14.46 -23.74
CA PHE A 46 10.12 15.67 -23.27
C PHE A 46 11.05 16.88 -23.21
N GLY A 47 12.36 16.70 -23.36
CA GLY A 47 13.40 17.73 -23.34
C GLY A 47 13.06 18.96 -24.17
N PRO A 48 12.75 18.84 -25.46
CA PRO A 48 12.43 19.99 -26.31
C PRO A 48 11.23 20.80 -25.80
N PHE A 49 10.17 20.12 -25.34
CA PHE A 49 8.96 20.77 -24.81
C PHE A 49 9.21 21.43 -23.46
N ALA A 50 9.92 20.73 -22.58
CA ALA A 50 10.28 21.23 -21.26
C ALA A 50 11.24 22.43 -21.36
N TYR A 51 12.20 22.41 -22.28
CA TYR A 51 13.08 23.53 -22.53
C TYR A 51 12.30 24.76 -23.01
N ALA A 52 11.33 24.58 -23.92
CA ALA A 52 10.46 25.66 -24.36
C ALA A 52 9.57 26.24 -23.24
N LEU A 53 9.07 25.38 -22.34
CA LEU A 53 8.18 25.79 -21.23
C LEU A 53 8.94 26.42 -20.06
N PHE A 54 10.07 25.83 -19.66
CA PHE A 54 10.78 26.15 -18.42
C PHE A 54 12.09 26.94 -18.64
N GLY A 55 12.59 27.04 -19.87
CA GLY A 55 13.80 27.80 -20.21
C GLY A 55 15.13 27.19 -19.76
N SER A 56 15.14 26.02 -19.12
CA SER A 56 16.35 25.25 -18.81
C SER A 56 16.05 23.75 -18.68
N SER A 57 17.04 22.91 -18.99
CA SER A 57 16.99 21.45 -18.81
C SER A 57 17.40 20.99 -17.42
N GLU A 58 18.01 21.86 -16.61
CA GLU A 58 18.37 21.53 -15.23
C GLU A 58 17.12 21.19 -14.40
N TYR A 59 17.16 20.02 -13.76
CA TYR A 59 16.09 19.49 -12.93
C TYR A 59 14.75 19.34 -13.68
N LEU A 60 14.82 18.92 -14.95
CA LEU A 60 13.64 18.78 -15.81
C LEU A 60 12.61 17.83 -15.20
N PHE A 61 13.08 16.68 -14.71
CA PHE A 61 12.21 15.69 -14.08
C PHE A 61 11.47 16.26 -12.87
N GLU A 62 12.19 16.96 -11.99
CA GLU A 62 11.63 17.61 -10.82
C GLU A 62 10.62 18.68 -11.22
N LYS A 63 10.94 19.55 -12.17
CA LYS A 63 10.02 20.60 -12.66
C LYS A 63 8.74 20.01 -13.25
N VAL A 64 8.84 18.92 -14.00
CA VAL A 64 7.67 18.20 -14.54
C VAL A 64 6.84 17.62 -13.41
N LEU A 65 7.46 17.01 -12.41
CA LEU A 65 6.77 16.47 -11.24
C LEU A 65 6.04 17.58 -10.46
N VAL A 66 6.69 18.72 -10.24
CA VAL A 66 6.08 19.90 -9.62
C VAL A 66 4.92 20.43 -10.45
N LEU A 67 5.09 20.51 -11.77
CA LEU A 67 4.01 20.91 -12.69
C LEU A 67 2.79 20.01 -12.50
N VAL A 68 2.97 18.68 -12.51
CA VAL A 68 1.89 17.71 -12.34
C VAL A 68 1.18 17.88 -11.00
N ILE A 69 1.93 18.12 -9.92
CA ILE A 69 1.37 18.36 -8.58
C ILE A 69 0.54 19.64 -8.57
N ILE A 70 1.10 20.77 -9.05
CA ILE A 70 0.40 22.06 -9.08
C ILE A 70 -0.84 21.98 -9.98
N VAL A 71 -0.75 21.34 -11.15
CA VAL A 71 -1.91 21.10 -12.02
C VAL A 71 -2.99 20.32 -11.27
N SER A 72 -2.61 19.25 -10.57
CA SER A 72 -3.55 18.42 -9.82
C SER A 72 -4.24 19.19 -8.69
N VAL A 73 -3.48 19.99 -7.93
CA VAL A 73 -4.01 20.82 -6.84
C VAL A 73 -4.93 21.91 -7.38
N ILE A 74 -4.51 22.66 -8.40
CA ILE A 74 -5.31 23.72 -9.02
C ILE A 74 -6.59 23.14 -9.64
N TYR A 75 -6.48 22.05 -10.40
CA TYR A 75 -7.63 21.39 -11.00
C TYR A 75 -8.61 20.91 -9.94
N LYS A 76 -8.12 20.27 -8.86
CA LYS A 76 -8.98 19.80 -7.78
C LYS A 76 -9.65 20.95 -7.03
N THR A 77 -8.94 22.06 -6.85
CA THR A 77 -9.45 23.28 -6.22
C THR A 77 -10.54 23.90 -7.09
N LEU A 78 -10.28 24.15 -8.37
CA LEU A 78 -11.26 24.74 -9.30
C LEU A 78 -12.48 23.83 -9.54
N SER A 79 -12.32 22.51 -9.46
CA SER A 79 -13.43 21.55 -9.57
C SER A 79 -14.19 21.32 -8.26
N SER A 80 -13.74 21.89 -7.15
CA SER A 80 -14.40 21.78 -5.84
C SER A 80 -15.80 22.40 -5.87
N PRO A 81 -16.81 21.79 -5.24
CA PRO A 81 -18.16 22.36 -5.11
C PRO A 81 -18.18 23.77 -4.52
N ILE A 82 -17.17 24.13 -3.72
CA ILE A 82 -17.04 25.45 -3.08
C ILE A 82 -16.82 26.56 -4.12
N ILE A 83 -16.09 26.26 -5.18
CA ILE A 83 -15.75 27.21 -6.26
C ILE A 83 -16.71 27.05 -7.44
N LYS A 84 -17.20 25.82 -7.66
CA LYS A 84 -18.15 25.47 -8.70
C LYS A 84 -19.51 26.14 -8.42
N GLY A 85 -19.77 27.25 -9.11
CA GLY A 85 -20.95 28.10 -8.92
C GLY A 85 -20.65 29.57 -8.62
N LYS A 86 -19.41 29.89 -8.21
CA LYS A 86 -18.96 31.28 -8.05
C LYS A 86 -18.36 31.88 -9.31
N LEU A 87 -17.87 31.03 -10.23
CA LEU A 87 -17.21 31.44 -11.46
C LEU A 87 -17.95 30.82 -12.67
N PRO A 88 -18.35 31.64 -13.67
CA PRO A 88 -19.21 31.20 -14.77
C PRO A 88 -18.54 30.17 -15.70
N PHE A 89 -17.21 30.10 -15.70
CA PHE A 89 -16.43 29.20 -16.55
C PHE A 89 -16.14 27.82 -15.92
N THR A 90 -16.58 27.58 -14.67
CA THR A 90 -16.29 26.32 -13.96
C THR A 90 -17.11 25.12 -14.43
N GLU A 91 -18.13 25.35 -15.28
CA GLU A 91 -18.93 24.27 -15.86
C GLU A 91 -18.23 23.57 -17.02
N ASN A 92 -17.36 24.29 -17.75
CA ASN A 92 -16.66 23.75 -18.90
C ASN A 92 -15.33 23.09 -18.47
N LYS A 93 -15.29 21.76 -18.53
CA LYS A 93 -14.11 20.95 -18.19
C LYS A 93 -12.86 21.32 -19.01
N ALA A 94 -13.01 21.70 -20.26
CA ALA A 94 -11.87 22.06 -21.11
C ALA A 94 -11.23 23.38 -20.64
N ILE A 95 -12.05 24.38 -20.29
CA ILE A 95 -11.57 25.65 -19.75
C ILE A 95 -10.86 25.43 -18.41
N LEU A 96 -11.41 24.58 -17.53
CA LEU A 96 -10.75 24.21 -16.27
C LEU A 96 -9.36 23.60 -16.49
N TRP A 97 -9.22 22.71 -17.47
CA TRP A 97 -7.92 22.12 -17.83
C TRP A 97 -6.94 23.15 -18.36
N ILE A 98 -7.37 24.02 -19.28
CA ILE A 98 -6.52 25.06 -19.86
C ILE A 98 -6.03 26.01 -18.76
N ILE A 99 -6.92 26.48 -17.88
CA ILE A 99 -6.55 27.36 -16.77
C ILE A 99 -5.59 26.65 -15.82
N SER A 100 -5.86 25.40 -15.45
CA SER A 100 -4.99 24.63 -14.55
C SER A 100 -3.58 24.46 -15.12
N ILE A 101 -3.47 24.11 -16.41
CA ILE A 101 -2.19 23.96 -17.10
C ILE A 101 -1.48 25.30 -17.22
N ALA A 102 -2.17 26.36 -17.64
CA ALA A 102 -1.58 27.68 -17.83
C ALA A 102 -1.04 28.26 -16.51
N VAL A 103 -1.84 28.22 -15.44
CA VAL A 103 -1.42 28.73 -14.12
C VAL A 103 -0.26 27.90 -13.57
N SER A 104 -0.29 26.57 -13.73
CA SER A 104 0.80 25.70 -13.27
C SER A 104 2.08 25.90 -14.08
N ALA A 105 1.98 26.06 -15.39
CA ALA A 105 3.12 26.33 -16.27
C ALA A 105 3.77 27.67 -15.95
N LEU A 106 2.96 28.70 -15.68
CA LEU A 106 3.47 30.00 -15.22
C LEU A 106 4.12 29.87 -13.84
N SER A 107 3.46 29.21 -12.88
CA SER A 107 3.98 29.02 -11.53
C SER A 107 5.31 28.26 -11.53
N THR A 108 5.45 27.23 -12.35
CA THR A 108 6.68 26.43 -12.47
C THR A 108 7.79 27.17 -13.21
N ARG A 109 7.47 28.01 -14.20
CA ARG A 109 8.46 28.84 -14.89
C ARG A 109 9.12 29.86 -13.97
N PHE A 110 8.38 30.42 -13.01
CA PHE A 110 8.89 31.40 -12.05
C PHE A 110 9.48 30.79 -10.77
N LEU A 111 9.46 29.47 -10.61
CA LEU A 111 10.21 28.78 -9.58
C LEU A 111 11.70 28.79 -9.96
N THR A 112 12.39 29.91 -9.68
CA THR A 112 13.83 30.02 -9.93
C THR A 112 14.68 29.39 -8.82
N GLN A 113 15.75 28.75 -9.29
CA GLN A 113 17.04 28.41 -8.65
C GLN A 113 17.02 27.52 -7.40
N ALA A 114 17.21 26.21 -7.64
CA ALA A 114 17.72 25.15 -6.76
C ALA A 114 16.99 24.85 -5.43
N GLN A 115 16.65 25.86 -4.63
CA GLN A 115 16.16 25.69 -3.26
C GLN A 115 14.79 25.01 -3.19
N TRP A 116 13.88 25.36 -4.10
CA TRP A 116 12.56 24.72 -4.17
C TRP A 116 12.61 23.28 -4.65
N ALA A 117 13.52 22.97 -5.59
CA ALA A 117 13.74 21.60 -6.03
C ALA A 117 14.21 20.74 -4.85
N SER A 118 15.17 21.23 -4.06
CA SER A 118 15.61 20.55 -2.83
C SER A 118 14.48 20.37 -1.82
N PHE A 119 13.59 21.35 -1.64
CA PHE A 119 12.45 21.23 -0.72
C PHE A 119 11.47 20.12 -1.12
N ILE A 120 11.31 19.89 -2.42
CA ILE A 120 10.38 18.89 -2.96
C ILE A 120 11.05 17.52 -3.03
N ILE A 121 12.33 17.45 -3.42
CA ILE A 121 13.12 16.22 -3.46
C ILE A 121 13.29 15.61 -2.07
N LEU A 122 13.48 16.43 -1.03
CA LEU A 122 13.83 15.94 0.31
C LEU A 122 12.76 15.01 0.92
N PRO A 123 11.46 15.32 0.87
CA PRO A 123 10.40 14.37 1.21
C PRO A 123 10.41 13.08 0.38
N TYR A 124 10.72 13.14 -0.92
CA TYR A 124 10.78 11.95 -1.78
C TYR A 124 11.97 11.05 -1.44
N ASN A 125 13.14 11.63 -1.18
CA ASN A 125 14.30 10.89 -0.70
C ASN A 125 14.01 10.25 0.66
N THR A 126 13.37 11.00 1.55
CA THR A 126 12.94 10.49 2.87
C THR A 126 11.98 9.32 2.70
N LEU A 127 10.95 9.46 1.86
CA LEU A 127 9.97 8.40 1.59
C LEU A 127 10.64 7.19 0.94
N GLY A 128 11.55 7.38 -0.01
CA GLY A 128 12.31 6.31 -0.65
C GLY A 128 13.16 5.54 0.37
N ILE A 129 13.86 6.24 1.24
CA ILE A 129 14.67 5.62 2.32
C ILE A 129 13.76 4.88 3.30
N VAL A 130 12.66 5.49 3.75
CA VAL A 130 11.67 4.85 4.64
C VAL A 130 11.09 3.60 3.99
N LEU A 131 10.69 3.63 2.73
CA LEU A 131 10.18 2.45 2.02
C LEU A 131 11.25 1.38 1.86
N SER A 132 12.49 1.77 1.54
CA SER A 132 13.62 0.84 1.40
C SER A 132 13.96 0.11 2.71
N ALA A 133 13.67 0.72 3.87
CA ALA A 133 13.81 0.09 5.17
C ALA A 133 12.54 -0.71 5.57
N ALA A 134 11.35 -0.13 5.35
CA ALA A 134 10.08 -0.69 5.77
C ALA A 134 9.70 -1.97 5.01
N VAL A 135 9.96 -2.04 3.70
CA VAL A 135 9.59 -3.21 2.89
C VAL A 135 10.38 -4.45 3.33
N PRO A 136 11.73 -4.45 3.40
CA PRO A 136 12.47 -5.58 3.95
C PRO A 136 12.07 -5.92 5.39
N PHE A 137 11.70 -4.92 6.19
CA PHE A 137 11.23 -5.14 7.56
C PHE A 137 9.92 -5.92 7.61
N ILE A 138 8.93 -5.55 6.81
CA ILE A 138 7.65 -6.27 6.71
C ILE A 138 7.88 -7.70 6.20
N ILE A 139 8.71 -7.88 5.17
CA ILE A 139 9.05 -9.20 4.63
C ILE A 139 9.71 -10.05 5.72
N MET A 140 10.69 -9.50 6.43
CA MET A 140 11.36 -10.19 7.53
C MET A 140 10.38 -10.55 8.65
N PHE A 141 9.50 -9.62 9.03
CA PHE A 141 8.47 -9.87 10.04
C PHE A 141 7.59 -11.07 9.67
N LEU A 142 7.07 -11.10 8.44
CA LEU A 142 6.25 -12.20 7.95
C LEU A 142 7.04 -13.52 7.90
N PHE A 143 8.28 -13.48 7.43
CA PHE A 143 9.16 -14.65 7.36
C PHE A 143 9.46 -15.22 8.74
N VAL A 144 9.89 -14.38 9.68
CA VAL A 144 10.18 -14.79 11.07
C VAL A 144 8.96 -15.40 11.73
N ASN A 145 7.78 -14.82 11.51
CA ASN A 145 6.54 -15.31 12.10
C ASN A 145 6.06 -16.66 11.53
N SER A 146 6.64 -17.13 10.42
CA SER A 146 6.35 -18.47 9.88
C SER A 146 6.98 -19.61 10.68
N PHE A 147 7.98 -19.32 11.54
CA PHE A 147 8.67 -20.34 12.32
C PHE A 147 8.03 -20.57 13.69
N ASP A 148 7.85 -21.85 14.06
CA ASP A 148 7.32 -22.22 15.37
C ASP A 148 8.35 -22.10 16.50
N SER A 149 9.64 -22.29 16.21
CA SER A 149 10.69 -22.23 17.23
C SER A 149 10.99 -20.78 17.65
N SER A 150 10.84 -20.46 18.94
CA SER A 150 11.21 -19.12 19.46
C SER A 150 12.71 -18.84 19.37
N ALA A 151 13.55 -19.88 19.48
CA ALA A 151 14.99 -19.72 19.31
C ALA A 151 15.34 -19.23 17.89
N ILE A 152 14.76 -19.86 16.86
CA ILE A 152 14.98 -19.46 15.46
C ILE A 152 14.52 -18.02 15.25
N ARG A 153 13.32 -17.64 15.75
CA ARG A 153 12.82 -16.27 15.61
C ARG A 153 13.71 -15.23 16.27
N LYS A 154 14.21 -15.51 17.48
CA LYS A 154 15.15 -14.62 18.19
C LYS A 154 16.46 -14.47 17.43
N ILE A 155 17.03 -15.58 16.92
CA ILE A 155 18.25 -15.54 16.12
C ILE A 155 18.05 -14.69 14.86
N LEU A 156 16.93 -14.87 14.16
CA LEU A 156 16.61 -14.11 12.95
C LEU A 156 16.45 -12.61 13.23
N TRP A 157 15.75 -12.24 14.31
CA TRP A 157 15.66 -10.83 14.72
C TRP A 157 17.02 -10.24 15.11
N SER A 158 17.88 -11.01 15.79
CA SER A 158 19.24 -10.57 16.14
C SER A 158 20.07 -10.30 14.89
N ILE A 159 20.08 -11.23 13.94
CA ILE A 159 20.81 -11.09 12.67
C ILE A 159 20.30 -9.85 11.92
N TYR A 160 18.98 -9.70 11.83
CA TYR A 160 18.37 -8.55 11.15
C TYR A 160 18.74 -7.21 11.81
N ALA A 161 18.73 -7.13 13.15
CA ALA A 161 19.17 -5.95 13.88
C ALA A 161 20.66 -5.63 13.61
N ILE A 162 21.53 -6.64 13.61
CA ILE A 162 22.97 -6.49 13.31
C ILE A 162 23.16 -5.95 11.89
N ILE A 163 22.44 -6.47 10.90
CA ILE A 163 22.52 -6.00 9.51
C ILE A 163 22.12 -4.53 9.42
N PHE A 164 21.02 -4.11 10.04
CA PHE A 164 20.57 -2.72 9.99
C PHE A 164 21.48 -1.76 10.75
N ILE A 165 22.07 -2.20 11.86
CA ILE A 165 23.13 -1.44 12.55
C ILE A 165 24.36 -1.29 11.63
N GLY A 166 24.76 -2.36 10.95
CA GLY A 166 25.85 -2.34 9.96
C GLY A 166 25.60 -1.37 8.82
N ILE A 167 24.38 -1.37 8.25
CA ILE A 167 23.95 -0.42 7.20
C ILE A 167 23.94 1.01 7.73
N TRP A 168 23.43 1.23 8.94
CA TRP A 168 23.41 2.56 9.55
C TRP A 168 24.83 3.11 9.69
N MET A 169 25.78 2.33 10.21
CA MET A 169 27.17 2.73 10.36
C MET A 169 27.87 2.96 9.01
N SER A 170 27.64 2.09 8.01
CA SER A 170 28.30 2.20 6.71
C SER A 170 27.76 3.32 5.83
N ARG A 171 26.49 3.71 6.01
CA ARG A 171 25.83 4.77 5.22
C ARG A 171 25.66 6.10 5.96
N TYR A 172 26.19 6.22 7.17
CA TYR A 172 26.04 7.43 7.97
C TYR A 172 26.58 8.67 7.23
N ASP A 173 27.79 8.55 6.65
CA ASP A 173 28.45 9.65 5.96
C ASP A 173 27.82 9.98 4.59
N GLU A 174 27.25 8.99 3.91
CA GLU A 174 26.64 9.16 2.58
C GLU A 174 25.24 9.79 2.65
N VAL A 175 24.43 9.36 3.63
CA VAL A 175 22.99 9.65 3.69
C VAL A 175 22.66 10.72 4.75
N GLY A 176 23.63 11.05 5.61
CA GLY A 176 23.51 12.08 6.64
C GLY A 176 22.35 11.82 7.60
N ASN A 177 21.52 12.84 7.85
CA ASN A 177 20.40 12.76 8.79
C ASN A 177 19.33 11.71 8.43
N LEU A 178 19.24 11.28 7.16
CA LEU A 178 18.27 10.26 6.78
C LEU A 178 18.73 8.84 7.17
N SER A 179 20.01 8.66 7.54
CA SER A 179 20.54 7.38 8.02
C SER A 179 19.87 6.90 9.31
N TRP A 180 19.33 7.82 10.13
CA TRP A 180 18.60 7.52 11.36
C TRP A 180 17.42 6.57 11.14
N VAL A 181 16.85 6.52 9.93
CA VAL A 181 15.80 5.54 9.58
C VAL A 181 16.29 4.10 9.76
N TYR A 182 17.53 3.80 9.38
CA TYR A 182 18.12 2.47 9.55
C TYR A 182 18.32 2.13 11.03
N PHE A 183 18.77 3.10 11.82
CA PHE A 183 18.90 2.95 13.27
C PHE A 183 17.54 2.69 13.95
N PHE A 184 16.50 3.45 13.61
CA PHE A 184 15.15 3.21 14.16
C PHE A 184 14.59 1.86 13.74
N THR A 185 14.91 1.38 12.53
CA THR A 185 14.50 0.05 12.06
C THR A 185 15.23 -1.06 12.84
N ALA A 186 16.52 -0.90 13.13
CA ALA A 186 17.25 -1.79 14.03
C ALA A 186 16.66 -1.79 15.45
N LEU A 187 16.35 -0.61 15.99
CA LEU A 187 15.70 -0.47 17.30
C LEU A 187 14.34 -1.18 17.32
N LEU A 188 13.54 -1.02 16.27
CA LEU A 188 12.26 -1.71 16.13
C LEU A 188 12.43 -3.24 16.09
N ALA A 189 13.47 -3.74 15.39
CA ALA A 189 13.80 -5.15 15.39
C ALA A 189 14.18 -5.67 16.80
N LEU A 190 14.92 -4.87 17.59
CA LEU A 190 15.22 -5.21 18.99
C LEU A 190 13.96 -5.22 19.88
N ILE A 191 13.04 -4.27 19.68
CA ILE A 191 11.75 -4.26 20.38
C ILE A 191 10.94 -5.50 20.03
N LEU A 192 10.90 -5.90 18.77
CA LEU A 192 10.24 -7.13 18.32
C LEU A 192 10.91 -8.38 18.87
N LEU A 193 12.24 -8.41 18.96
CA LEU A 193 12.99 -9.49 19.59
C LEU A 193 12.59 -9.65 21.06
N ALA A 194 12.54 -8.55 21.81
CA ALA A 194 12.10 -8.57 23.21
C ALA A 194 10.63 -8.97 23.35
N SER A 195 9.79 -8.61 22.37
CA SER A 195 8.35 -8.82 22.38
C SER A 195 7.88 -10.12 21.70
N ASP A 196 8.80 -10.97 21.20
CA ASP A 196 8.50 -12.19 20.42
C ASP A 196 7.40 -13.06 21.07
N GLY A 197 7.55 -13.33 22.37
CA GLY A 197 6.59 -14.14 23.12
C GLY A 197 5.21 -13.49 23.26
N THR A 198 5.16 -12.17 23.41
CA THR A 198 3.91 -11.42 23.57
C THR A 198 3.14 -11.36 22.26
N ILE A 199 3.83 -11.07 21.16
CA ILE A 199 3.25 -11.01 19.82
C ILE A 199 2.66 -12.38 19.43
N ARG A 200 3.41 -13.47 19.66
CA ARG A 200 2.91 -14.83 19.36
C ARG A 200 1.68 -15.18 20.19
N ARG A 201 1.66 -14.87 21.49
CA ARG A 201 0.47 -15.11 22.34
C ARG A 201 -0.74 -14.34 21.83
N ALA A 202 -0.56 -13.09 21.43
CA ALA A 202 -1.64 -12.27 20.87
C ALA A 202 -2.20 -12.86 19.57
N MET A 203 -1.33 -13.27 18.64
CA MET A 203 -1.76 -13.88 17.38
C MET A 203 -2.44 -15.24 17.56
N ILE A 204 -1.93 -16.10 18.45
CA ILE A 204 -2.58 -17.38 18.77
C ILE A 204 -3.97 -17.12 19.38
N LYS A 205 -4.10 -16.12 20.25
CA LYS A 205 -5.39 -15.74 20.84
C LYS A 205 -6.37 -15.23 19.77
N GLN A 206 -5.91 -14.47 18.79
CA GLN A 206 -6.74 -14.03 17.66
C GLN A 206 -7.19 -15.20 16.80
N ARG A 207 -6.27 -16.09 16.40
CA ARG A 207 -6.60 -17.31 15.64
C ARG A 207 -7.58 -18.22 16.37
N ARG A 208 -7.43 -18.38 17.69
CA ARG A 208 -8.41 -19.15 18.49
C ARG A 208 -9.79 -18.51 18.47
N LYS A 209 -9.89 -17.19 18.63
CA LYS A 209 -11.17 -16.48 18.53
C LYS A 209 -11.79 -16.60 17.14
N GLU A 210 -10.99 -16.54 16.08
CA GLU A 210 -11.46 -16.72 14.71
C GLU A 210 -11.99 -18.14 14.50
N LEU A 211 -11.26 -19.17 14.96
CA LEU A 211 -11.72 -20.57 14.89
C LEU A 211 -12.98 -20.82 15.74
N GLU A 212 -13.07 -20.22 16.93
CA GLU A 212 -14.27 -20.28 17.77
C GLU A 212 -15.47 -19.66 17.04
N ASN A 213 -15.31 -18.47 16.44
CA ASN A 213 -16.36 -17.82 15.67
C ASN A 213 -16.77 -18.65 14.45
N MET A 214 -15.80 -19.19 13.69
CA MET A 214 -16.09 -20.09 12.57
C MET A 214 -16.85 -21.34 13.01
N SER A 215 -16.45 -21.95 14.14
CA SER A 215 -17.15 -23.13 14.67
C SER A 215 -18.58 -22.82 15.12
N LYS A 216 -18.82 -21.63 15.67
CA LYS A 216 -20.17 -21.16 16.03
C LYS A 216 -21.03 -20.98 14.78
N ASP A 217 -20.48 -20.38 13.73
CA ASP A 217 -21.18 -20.17 12.47
C ASP A 217 -21.53 -21.52 11.80
N ASP A 218 -20.60 -22.46 11.76
CA ASP A 218 -20.82 -23.80 11.19
C ASP A 218 -21.84 -24.61 12.01
N TYR A 219 -21.78 -24.51 13.35
CA TYR A 219 -22.74 -25.13 14.23
C TYR A 219 -24.14 -24.49 14.10
N GLU A 220 -24.23 -23.16 13.97
CA GLU A 220 -25.48 -22.45 13.66
C GLU A 220 -26.08 -22.94 12.34
N ARG A 221 -25.26 -23.09 11.29
CA ARG A 221 -25.72 -23.61 9.99
C ARG A 221 -26.26 -25.03 10.10
N THR A 222 -25.63 -25.88 10.90
CA THR A 222 -26.08 -27.26 11.11
C THR A 222 -27.42 -27.31 11.84
N VAL A 223 -27.58 -26.54 12.92
CA VAL A 223 -28.86 -26.46 13.65
C VAL A 223 -29.97 -25.88 12.76
N ARG A 224 -29.67 -24.85 11.95
CA ARG A 224 -30.64 -24.32 10.97
C ARG A 224 -31.06 -25.35 9.93
N ARG A 225 -30.11 -26.18 9.45
CA ARG A 225 -30.43 -27.27 8.51
C ARG A 225 -31.37 -28.29 9.14
N GLN A 226 -31.09 -28.71 10.38
CA GLN A 226 -31.96 -29.63 11.12
C GLN A 226 -33.36 -29.07 11.38
N MET A 227 -33.48 -27.76 11.60
CA MET A 227 -34.81 -27.11 11.71
C MET A 227 -35.59 -27.18 10.40
N THR A 228 -34.92 -26.98 9.26
CA THR A 228 -35.54 -27.11 7.94
C THR A 228 -35.94 -28.55 7.65
N GLU A 229 -35.06 -29.52 7.92
CA GLU A 229 -35.33 -30.96 7.77
C GLU A 229 -36.55 -31.38 8.61
N ALA A 230 -36.61 -31.01 9.89
CA ALA A 230 -37.76 -31.31 10.76
C ALA A 230 -39.08 -30.71 10.24
N LYS A 231 -39.04 -29.53 9.62
CA LYS A 231 -40.22 -28.88 9.02
C LYS A 231 -40.68 -29.61 7.75
N GLU A 232 -39.74 -30.08 6.96
CA GLU A 232 -40.01 -30.89 5.76
C GLU A 232 -40.60 -32.25 6.15
N ASP A 233 -40.04 -32.91 7.16
CA ASP A 233 -40.54 -34.19 7.70
C ASP A 233 -41.97 -34.08 8.23
N LEU A 234 -42.30 -32.98 8.92
CA LEU A 234 -43.67 -32.71 9.36
C LEU A 234 -44.61 -32.52 8.16
N THR A 235 -44.17 -31.79 7.14
CA THR A 235 -44.95 -31.53 5.91
C THR A 235 -45.23 -32.82 5.15
N ASN A 236 -44.25 -33.72 5.12
CA ASN A 236 -44.34 -35.04 4.48
C ASN A 236 -45.02 -36.10 5.37
N LYS A 237 -45.50 -35.73 6.58
CA LYS A 237 -46.11 -36.63 7.58
C LYS A 237 -45.20 -37.79 8.01
N ILE A 238 -43.89 -37.60 7.97
CA ILE A 238 -42.89 -38.57 8.43
C ILE A 238 -42.85 -38.59 9.97
N ILE A 239 -43.05 -37.43 10.60
CA ILE A 239 -43.06 -37.27 12.06
C ILE A 239 -44.41 -36.73 12.56
N ASP A 240 -44.78 -37.10 13.78
CA ASP A 240 -45.99 -36.60 14.46
C ASP A 240 -45.80 -35.15 14.94
N PRO A 241 -46.85 -34.29 14.94
CA PRO A 241 -46.74 -32.91 15.41
C PRO A 241 -46.16 -32.76 16.83
N VAL A 242 -46.42 -33.70 17.74
CA VAL A 242 -45.89 -33.65 19.11
C VAL A 242 -44.38 -33.86 19.12
N GLU A 243 -43.88 -34.77 18.28
CA GLU A 243 -42.45 -35.04 18.10
C GLU A 243 -41.74 -33.88 17.42
N TYR A 244 -42.37 -33.27 16.41
CA TYR A 244 -41.88 -32.03 15.77
C TYR A 244 -41.70 -30.89 16.79
N ASP A 245 -42.72 -30.62 17.61
CA ASP A 245 -42.67 -29.55 18.61
C ASP A 245 -41.54 -29.77 19.62
N LYS A 246 -41.34 -31.02 20.05
CA LYS A 246 -40.25 -31.40 20.95
C LYS A 246 -38.89 -31.17 20.29
N THR A 247 -38.72 -31.59 19.03
CA THR A 247 -37.49 -31.40 18.26
C THR A 247 -37.20 -29.92 18.03
N MET A 248 -38.19 -29.13 17.64
CA MET A 248 -38.02 -27.68 17.45
C MET A 248 -37.72 -26.96 18.76
N ARG A 249 -38.29 -27.36 19.90
CA ARG A 249 -37.91 -26.80 21.21
C ARG A 249 -36.45 -27.08 21.55
N ASN A 250 -35.96 -28.28 21.27
CA ASN A 250 -34.54 -28.65 21.47
C ASN A 250 -33.61 -27.87 20.53
N LEU A 251 -33.92 -27.82 19.22
CA LEU A 251 -33.11 -27.06 18.27
C LEU A 251 -33.10 -25.56 18.58
N ASN A 252 -34.23 -25.00 19.02
CA ASN A 252 -34.31 -23.61 19.47
C ASN A 252 -33.52 -23.35 20.76
N SER A 253 -33.47 -24.30 21.70
CA SER A 253 -32.66 -24.15 22.92
C SER A 253 -31.17 -24.20 22.58
N GLN A 254 -30.74 -25.08 21.67
CA GLN A 254 -29.37 -25.11 21.15
C GLN A 254 -29.01 -23.79 20.46
N MET A 255 -29.88 -23.27 19.59
CA MET A 255 -29.68 -21.98 18.92
C MET A 255 -29.54 -20.81 19.92
N ARG A 256 -30.33 -20.82 21.00
CA ARG A 256 -30.22 -19.81 22.07
C ARG A 256 -28.92 -19.95 22.86
N ALA A 257 -28.45 -21.18 23.10
CA ALA A 257 -27.18 -21.42 23.78
C ALA A 257 -25.99 -20.92 22.95
N ILE A 258 -26.02 -21.07 21.63
CA ILE A 258 -24.99 -20.53 20.71
C ILE A 258 -24.96 -19.00 20.79
N LYS A 259 -26.13 -18.34 20.73
CA LYS A 259 -26.23 -16.87 20.74
C LYS A 259 -25.85 -16.23 22.08
N LYS A 260 -25.93 -16.97 23.18
CA LYS A 260 -25.61 -16.46 24.53
C LYS A 260 -24.10 -16.50 24.82
N ASN A 261 -23.35 -17.33 24.10
CA ASN A 261 -21.91 -17.53 24.25
C ASN A 261 -21.11 -16.76 23.20
#